data_AF-A0ABD0NQA3-F1
#
_entry.id   AF-A0ABD0NQA3-F1
#
_cell.length_a   1.000
_cell.length_b   1.000
_cell.length_c   1.000
_cell.angle_alpha   90.00
_cell.angle_beta   90.00
_cell.angle_gamma   90.00
#
_symmetry.space_group_name_H-M   'P 1'
#
loop_
_entity.id
_entity.type
_entity.pdbx_description
1 polymer ?
#
loop_
_entity_poly.entity_id
_entity_poly.type
_entity_poly.pdbx_seq_one_letter_code
_entity_poly.pdbx_strand_id
1 'polypeptide(L)'
;LEWANAHIRCRLALWRGVHFTDESWFSLYRADCRQRVWRCVGERFADVNVVKRVAHGDGGVMVWAGVCYGQLTQVHFIDGILNPQGYHDEILRPIVVPFIHDCHLILQHDNAPPHVAMICTQFLEAENIPVLAWPAYSPDTSPIEHVWDALDRRIRQCVPVPANIEQLRTAIEEEWTTGHNQHPDQLYAKEMCCTA
;
A
#
# COMPACT_ATOMS: atom_id res chain seq x y z
N LEU A 1 12.65 15.31 -11.34
CA LEU A 1 12.40 15.66 -12.77
C LEU A 1 13.20 14.77 -13.73
N GLU A 2 14.51 14.57 -13.53
CA GLU A 2 15.32 13.70 -14.40
C GLU A 2 14.85 12.24 -14.45
N TRP A 3 14.52 11.64 -13.29
CA TRP A 3 14.01 10.27 -13.23
C TRP A 3 12.67 10.11 -13.97
N ALA A 4 11.72 11.02 -13.74
CA ALA A 4 10.43 11.04 -14.45
C ALA A 4 10.64 11.20 -15.97
N ASN A 5 11.48 12.15 -16.40
CA ASN A 5 11.77 12.38 -17.81
C ASN A 5 12.46 11.19 -18.51
N ALA A 6 13.29 10.43 -17.79
CA ALA A 6 13.93 9.22 -18.31
C ALA A 6 12.93 8.07 -18.52
N HIS A 7 11.88 7.98 -17.69
CA HIS A 7 10.94 6.85 -17.68
C HIS A 7 9.59 7.15 -18.37
N ILE A 8 9.30 8.41 -18.73
CA ILE A 8 8.10 8.83 -19.50
C ILE A 8 7.93 8.06 -20.82
N ARG A 9 9.03 7.59 -21.43
CA ARG A 9 9.02 6.87 -22.73
C ARG A 9 8.96 5.34 -22.60
N CYS A 10 9.07 4.75 -21.41
CA CYS A 10 9.17 3.29 -21.19
C CYS A 10 7.83 2.59 -20.92
N ARG A 11 6.73 3.18 -21.40
CA ARG A 11 5.45 3.34 -20.67
C ARG A 11 4.59 2.09 -20.34
N LEU A 12 4.89 0.86 -20.80
CA LEU A 12 4.06 -0.32 -20.42
C LEU A 12 4.85 -1.63 -20.29
N ALA A 13 5.80 -1.89 -21.19
CA ALA A 13 6.54 -3.15 -21.17
C ALA A 13 7.49 -3.27 -19.96
N LEU A 14 8.08 -2.15 -19.52
CA LEU A 14 8.98 -2.15 -18.37
C LEU A 14 8.21 -2.33 -17.06
N TRP A 15 7.08 -1.62 -16.90
CA TRP A 15 6.24 -1.67 -15.70
C TRP A 15 5.56 -3.02 -15.47
N ARG A 16 5.36 -3.80 -16.55
CA ARG A 16 4.90 -5.19 -16.45
C ARG A 16 5.87 -6.11 -15.73
N GLY A 17 7.16 -5.78 -15.74
CA GLY A 17 8.21 -6.52 -15.05
C GLY A 17 8.58 -5.94 -13.69
N VAL A 18 7.83 -4.97 -13.16
CA VAL A 18 8.12 -4.35 -11.85
C VAL A 18 7.13 -4.84 -10.81
N HIS A 19 7.67 -5.29 -9.68
CA HIS A 19 6.94 -5.62 -8.48
C HIS A 19 6.95 -4.44 -7.53
N PHE A 20 5.84 -3.71 -7.46
CA PHE A 20 5.65 -2.58 -6.55
C PHE A 20 5.27 -3.08 -5.18
N THR A 21 5.97 -2.64 -4.13
CA THR A 21 5.72 -3.04 -2.75
C THR A 21 5.67 -1.82 -1.86
N ASP A 22 4.81 -1.85 -0.85
CA ASP A 22 4.59 -0.72 0.04
C ASP A 22 3.87 -1.14 1.33
N GLU A 23 3.98 -0.31 2.37
CA GLU A 23 3.28 -0.45 3.63
C GLU A 23 2.17 0.61 3.79
N SER A 24 0.95 0.18 4.10
CA SER A 24 -0.16 1.09 4.36
C SER A 24 -0.87 0.81 5.68
N TRP A 25 -1.33 1.88 6.33
CA TRP A 25 -2.05 1.81 7.60
C TRP A 25 -3.57 1.89 7.39
N PHE A 26 -4.26 0.80 7.73
CA PHE A 26 -5.72 0.73 7.75
C PHE A 26 -6.26 0.97 9.16
N SER A 27 -7.13 1.96 9.32
CA SER A 27 -7.72 2.28 10.62
C SER A 27 -9.08 1.62 10.78
N LEU A 28 -9.35 1.05 11.96
CA LEU A 28 -10.65 0.47 12.29
C LEU A 28 -11.75 1.53 12.35
N TYR A 29 -11.44 2.68 12.97
CA TYR A 29 -12.29 3.85 13.01
C TYR A 29 -11.56 5.04 12.40
N ARG A 30 -11.83 5.37 11.12
CA ARG A 30 -11.40 6.67 10.60
C ARG A 30 -12.39 7.74 11.05
N ALA A 31 -11.95 8.61 11.97
CA ALA A 31 -12.57 9.91 12.24
C ALA A 31 -12.32 10.93 11.09
N ASP A 32 -12.22 10.45 9.85
CA ASP A 32 -12.09 11.24 8.62
C ASP A 32 -13.37 11.10 7.79
N CYS A 33 -14.49 11.41 8.44
CA CYS A 33 -15.62 11.89 7.69
C CYS A 33 -15.42 13.40 7.61
N ARG A 34 -14.98 13.94 6.46
CA ARG A 34 -15.44 15.27 6.05
C ARG A 34 -16.98 15.22 5.93
N GLN A 35 -17.67 15.27 7.07
CA GLN A 35 -19.10 15.53 7.11
C GLN A 35 -19.29 16.98 6.70
N ARG A 36 -19.94 17.20 5.56
CA ARG A 36 -20.42 18.54 5.20
C ARG A 36 -21.60 18.85 6.10
N VAL A 37 -21.43 19.83 6.99
CA VAL A 37 -22.48 20.32 7.88
C VAL A 37 -22.93 21.68 7.37
N TRP A 38 -24.24 21.87 7.18
CA TRP A 38 -24.83 23.18 6.94
C TRP A 38 -24.93 23.92 8.28
N ARG A 39 -24.41 25.15 8.36
CA ARG A 39 -24.43 25.96 9.60
C ARG A 39 -24.73 27.43 9.35
N CYS A 40 -25.31 28.08 10.33
CA CYS A 40 -25.47 29.53 10.36
C CYS A 40 -24.15 30.23 10.76
N VAL A 41 -24.00 31.51 10.41
CA VAL A 41 -22.81 32.32 10.76
C VAL A 41 -22.77 32.49 12.28
N GLY A 42 -21.81 31.84 12.96
CA GLY A 42 -21.57 31.97 14.40
C GLY A 42 -21.48 30.65 15.19
N GLU A 43 -21.95 29.52 14.64
CA GLU A 43 -22.12 28.26 15.38
C GLU A 43 -20.91 27.30 15.27
N ARG A 44 -19.70 27.85 15.13
CA ARG A 44 -18.47 27.08 14.86
C ARG A 44 -18.11 26.07 15.97
N PHE A 45 -18.56 26.31 17.21
CA PHE A 45 -18.19 25.54 18.39
C PHE A 45 -19.37 24.85 19.09
N ALA A 46 -20.54 24.74 18.46
CA ALA A 46 -21.65 23.98 19.03
C ALA A 46 -21.31 22.49 19.08
N ASP A 47 -21.68 21.77 20.14
CA ASP A 47 -21.34 20.34 20.35
C ASP A 47 -21.81 19.44 19.19
N VAL A 48 -22.87 19.82 18.47
CA VAL A 48 -23.37 19.13 17.26
C VAL A 48 -22.49 19.35 16.02
N ASN A 49 -21.61 20.34 16.04
CA ASN A 49 -20.75 20.77 14.93
C ASN A 49 -19.26 20.47 15.17
N VAL A 50 -18.92 19.84 16.30
CA VAL A 50 -17.54 19.52 16.70
C VAL A 50 -17.42 18.01 16.92
N VAL A 51 -16.81 17.31 15.95
CA VAL A 51 -16.39 15.93 16.17
C VAL A 51 -15.14 15.96 17.04
N LYS A 52 -15.21 15.35 18.23
CA LYS A 52 -14.04 15.21 19.11
C LYS A 52 -12.97 14.41 18.37
N ARG A 53 -11.80 15.03 18.20
CA ARG A 53 -10.60 14.38 17.67
C ARG A 53 -9.94 13.64 18.82
N VAL A 54 -9.99 12.31 18.82
CA VAL A 54 -9.29 11.50 19.83
C VAL A 54 -7.87 11.22 19.34
N ALA A 55 -6.90 11.42 20.23
CA ALA A 55 -5.51 11.06 19.98
C ALA A 55 -5.35 9.54 19.93
N HIS A 56 -4.57 9.07 18.96
CA HIS A 56 -3.83 7.80 18.92
C HIS A 56 -4.33 6.71 19.92
N GLY A 57 -5.31 5.90 19.50
CA GLY A 57 -5.82 4.84 20.36
C GLY A 57 -6.95 3.95 19.82
N ASP A 58 -7.41 4.13 18.56
CA ASP A 58 -8.67 3.50 18.12
C ASP A 58 -8.50 2.25 17.25
N GLY A 59 -7.33 1.61 17.30
CA GLY A 59 -7.09 0.34 16.60
C GLY A 59 -6.93 0.50 15.08
N GLY A 60 -5.94 -0.17 14.54
CA GLY A 60 -5.66 -0.23 13.12
C GLY A 60 -4.56 -1.26 12.87
N VAL A 61 -4.37 -1.60 11.61
CA VAL A 61 -3.39 -2.59 11.18
C VAL A 61 -2.45 -1.97 10.18
N MET A 62 -1.15 -2.19 10.39
CA MET A 62 -0.16 -1.93 9.37
C MET A 62 -0.13 -3.13 8.44
N VAL A 63 -0.15 -2.87 7.14
CA VAL A 63 -0.28 -3.90 6.12
C VAL A 63 0.82 -3.70 5.10
N TRP A 64 1.49 -4.79 4.74
CA TRP A 64 2.39 -4.85 3.60
C TRP A 64 1.76 -5.68 2.50
N ALA A 65 1.86 -5.22 1.26
CA ALA A 65 1.61 -6.08 0.12
C ALA A 65 2.41 -5.61 -1.09
N GLY A 66 2.45 -6.50 -2.08
CA GLY A 66 3.11 -6.29 -3.35
C GLY A 66 2.15 -6.50 -4.50
N VAL A 67 2.32 -5.68 -5.53
CA VAL A 67 1.52 -5.64 -6.75
C VAL A 67 2.44 -5.80 -7.95
N CYS A 68 2.05 -6.65 -8.89
CA CYS A 68 2.65 -6.76 -10.22
C CYS A 68 1.53 -6.75 -11.27
N TYR A 69 1.88 -6.54 -12.54
CA TYR A 69 0.93 -6.68 -13.63
C TYR A 69 0.35 -8.10 -13.66
N GLY A 70 -0.96 -8.21 -13.40
CA GLY A 70 -1.69 -9.47 -13.43
C GLY A 70 -1.48 -10.41 -12.24
N GLN A 71 -0.70 -10.02 -11.22
CA GLN A 71 -0.44 -10.82 -10.02
C GLN A 71 -0.33 -9.94 -8.77
N LEU A 72 -0.79 -10.44 -7.63
CA LEU A 72 -0.64 -9.83 -6.31
C LEU A 72 0.10 -10.78 -5.39
N THR A 73 0.87 -10.26 -4.44
CA THR A 73 1.35 -11.09 -3.33
C THR A 73 0.24 -11.33 -2.34
N GLN A 74 0.49 -12.24 -1.41
CA GLN A 74 -0.28 -12.30 -0.18
C GLN A 74 -0.10 -10.97 0.59
N VAL A 75 -1.17 -10.58 1.29
CA VAL A 75 -1.14 -9.48 2.25
C VAL A 75 -0.43 -9.95 3.52
N HIS A 76 0.52 -9.18 4.03
CA HIS A 76 1.20 -9.43 5.30
C HIS A 76 0.79 -8.38 6.33
N PHE A 77 0.36 -8.82 7.51
CA PHE A 77 0.03 -7.91 8.60
C PHE A 77 1.25 -7.70 9.50
N ILE A 78 1.61 -6.44 9.70
CA ILE A 78 2.73 -6.06 10.55
C ILE A 78 2.21 -5.68 11.93
N ASP A 79 2.66 -6.42 12.95
CA ASP A 79 2.36 -6.13 14.34
C ASP A 79 3.38 -5.12 14.91
N GLY A 80 2.98 -3.84 14.97
CA GLY A 80 3.79 -2.78 15.56
C GLY A 80 4.68 -2.04 14.56
N ILE A 81 5.91 -1.73 14.96
CA ILE A 81 6.85 -0.95 14.14
C ILE A 81 7.71 -1.90 13.31
N LEU A 82 7.64 -1.77 11.98
CA LEU A 82 8.51 -2.50 11.07
C LEU A 82 9.96 -2.05 11.23
N ASN A 83 10.82 -2.95 11.72
CA ASN A 83 12.25 -2.72 11.84
C ASN A 83 12.98 -3.44 10.68
N PRO A 84 14.26 -3.11 10.40
CA PRO A 84 15.02 -3.76 9.33
C PRO A 84 15.07 -5.30 9.42
N GLN A 85 15.17 -5.85 10.62
CA GLN A 85 15.20 -7.30 10.83
C GLN A 85 13.86 -7.95 10.49
N GLY A 86 12.76 -7.35 10.92
CA GLY A 86 11.40 -7.78 10.62
C GLY A 86 11.10 -7.69 9.12
N TYR A 87 11.51 -6.60 8.47
CA TYR A 87 11.40 -6.50 7.01
C TYR A 87 12.16 -7.63 6.30
N HIS A 88 13.36 -7.96 6.76
CA HIS A 88 14.13 -9.07 6.21
C HIS A 88 13.51 -10.45 6.47
N ASP A 89 13.15 -10.76 7.72
CA ASP A 89 12.72 -12.11 8.11
C ASP A 89 11.25 -12.41 7.79
N GLU A 90 10.38 -11.40 7.84
CA GLU A 90 8.93 -11.56 7.66
C GLU A 90 8.48 -11.24 6.22
N ILE A 91 9.20 -10.38 5.50
CA ILE A 91 8.77 -9.90 4.18
C ILE A 91 9.73 -10.34 3.08
N LEU A 92 11.01 -9.95 3.16
CA LEU A 92 11.97 -10.18 2.06
C LEU A 92 12.18 -11.66 1.81
N ARG A 93 12.57 -12.42 2.84
CA ARG A 93 12.89 -13.84 2.72
C ARG A 93 11.69 -14.71 2.35
N PRO A 94 10.53 -14.62 3.04
CA PRO A 94 9.43 -15.56 2.78
C PRO A 94 8.51 -15.14 1.63
N ILE A 95 8.41 -13.85 1.30
CA ILE A 95 7.42 -13.36 0.33
C ILE A 95 8.10 -12.81 -0.92
N VAL A 96 8.99 -11.82 -0.78
CA VAL A 96 9.54 -11.08 -1.92
C VAL A 96 10.47 -11.94 -2.78
N VAL A 97 11.46 -12.60 -2.17
CA VAL A 97 12.46 -13.40 -2.88
C VAL A 97 11.80 -14.52 -3.70
N PRO A 98 10.92 -15.38 -3.14
CA PRO A 98 10.24 -16.41 -3.92
C PRO A 98 9.40 -15.81 -5.06
N PHE A 99 8.64 -14.76 -4.77
CA PHE A 99 7.74 -14.15 -5.77
C PHE A 99 8.51 -13.57 -6.97
N ILE A 100 9.64 -12.92 -6.70
CA ILE A 100 10.50 -12.36 -7.75
C ILE A 100 11.18 -13.44 -8.56
N HIS A 101 11.67 -14.52 -7.95
CA HIS A 101 12.30 -15.62 -8.68
C HIS A 101 11.30 -16.34 -9.59
N ASP A 102 10.07 -16.57 -9.10
CA ASP A 102 9.04 -17.25 -9.89
C ASP A 102 8.62 -16.40 -11.10
N CYS A 103 8.47 -15.09 -10.90
CA CYS A 103 7.90 -14.19 -11.91
C CYS A 103 8.95 -13.41 -12.72
N HIS A 104 10.24 -13.52 -12.38
CA HIS A 104 11.37 -12.81 -12.99
C HIS A 104 11.17 -11.29 -13.02
N LEU A 105 10.84 -10.70 -11.86
CA LEU A 105 10.48 -9.29 -11.71
C LEU A 105 11.63 -8.44 -11.15
N ILE A 106 11.46 -7.13 -11.23
CA ILE A 106 12.31 -6.12 -10.58
C ILE A 106 11.58 -5.61 -9.34
N LEU A 107 12.22 -5.68 -8.17
CA LEU A 107 11.68 -5.15 -6.93
C LEU A 107 11.64 -3.62 -6.98
N GLN A 108 10.49 -3.04 -6.68
CA GLN A 108 10.38 -1.64 -6.31
C GLN A 108 9.88 -1.56 -4.86
N HIS A 109 10.67 -0.89 -4.04
CA HIS A 109 10.32 -0.44 -2.69
C HIS A 109 10.81 1.00 -2.52
N ASP A 110 10.27 1.71 -1.54
CA ASP A 110 10.70 3.07 -1.25
C ASP A 110 12.07 3.09 -0.51
N ASN A 111 12.58 4.30 -0.26
CA ASN A 111 13.85 4.47 0.47
C ASN A 111 13.63 4.60 1.99
N ALA A 112 12.62 3.95 2.57
CA ALA A 112 12.41 3.96 4.02
C ALA A 112 13.62 3.37 4.76
N PRO A 113 13.88 3.80 6.01
CA PRO A 113 15.05 3.34 6.77
C PRO A 113 15.20 1.80 6.87
N PRO A 114 14.12 1.00 7.02
CA PRO A 114 14.22 -0.46 6.98
C PRO A 114 14.69 -1.01 5.63
N HIS A 115 14.28 -0.40 4.51
CA HIS A 115 14.53 -0.88 3.15
C HIS A 115 15.98 -0.66 2.72
N VAL A 116 16.56 0.48 3.12
CA VAL A 116 17.95 0.84 2.83
C VAL A 116 18.94 0.34 3.89
N ALA A 117 18.46 -0.39 4.89
CA ALA A 117 19.32 -0.95 5.93
C ALA A 117 20.26 -2.01 5.32
N MET A 118 21.50 -2.04 5.82
CA MET A 118 22.55 -2.91 5.30
C MET A 118 22.15 -4.39 5.25
N ILE A 119 21.41 -4.88 6.26
CA ILE A 119 20.92 -6.26 6.29
C ILE A 119 19.99 -6.56 5.12
N CYS A 120 19.12 -5.63 4.75
CA CYS A 120 18.16 -5.79 3.66
C CYS A 120 18.85 -5.65 2.30
N THR A 121 19.70 -4.65 2.13
CA THR A 121 20.40 -4.42 0.86
C THR A 121 21.39 -5.55 0.55
N GLN A 122 22.17 -6.01 1.53
CA GLN A 122 23.09 -7.13 1.32
C GLN A 122 22.37 -8.45 1.07
N PHE A 123 21.22 -8.66 1.71
CA PHE A 123 20.39 -9.85 1.46
C PHE A 123 19.84 -9.85 0.04
N LEU A 124 19.29 -8.73 -0.43
CA LEU A 124 18.79 -8.60 -1.81
C LEU A 124 19.91 -8.80 -2.84
N GLU A 125 21.11 -8.27 -2.58
CA GLU A 125 22.29 -8.51 -3.42
C GLU A 125 22.71 -9.99 -3.43
N ALA A 126 22.73 -10.65 -2.27
CA ALA A 126 23.09 -12.06 -2.15
C ALA A 126 22.10 -13.00 -2.88
N GLU A 127 20.82 -12.67 -2.85
CA GLU A 127 19.75 -13.39 -3.56
C GLU A 127 19.64 -12.97 -5.04
N ASN A 128 20.51 -12.07 -5.52
CA ASN A 128 20.51 -11.53 -6.89
C ASN A 128 19.18 -10.89 -7.30
N ILE A 129 18.51 -10.21 -6.36
CA ILE A 129 17.24 -9.53 -6.61
C ILE A 129 17.51 -8.17 -7.26
N PRO A 130 17.05 -7.92 -8.50
CA PRO A 130 17.19 -6.62 -9.12
C PRO A 130 16.25 -5.61 -8.45
N VAL A 131 16.81 -4.52 -7.93
CA VAL A 131 16.06 -3.42 -7.31
C VAL A 131 15.99 -2.22 -8.24
N LEU A 132 14.78 -1.69 -8.44
CA LEU A 132 14.54 -0.50 -9.22
C LEU A 132 15.04 0.74 -8.45
N ALA A 133 15.95 1.49 -9.04
CA ALA A 133 16.42 2.74 -8.46
C ALA A 133 15.27 3.75 -8.37
N TRP A 134 14.81 4.05 -7.15
CA TRP A 134 13.68 4.93 -6.89
C TRP A 134 14.13 6.28 -6.29
N PRO A 135 13.60 7.42 -6.79
CA PRO A 135 13.96 8.72 -6.25
C PRO A 135 13.44 8.91 -4.81
N ALA A 136 14.25 9.53 -3.95
CA ALA A 136 13.83 9.90 -2.61
C ALA A 136 12.63 10.86 -2.63
N TYR A 137 11.73 10.74 -1.65
CA TYR A 137 10.55 11.59 -1.47
C TYR A 137 9.55 11.61 -2.64
N SER A 138 9.38 10.47 -3.32
CA SER A 138 8.34 10.31 -4.36
C SER A 138 7.29 9.25 -4.00
N PRO A 139 6.61 9.35 -2.83
CA PRO A 139 5.56 8.40 -2.46
C PRO A 139 4.39 8.44 -3.46
N ASP A 140 4.02 9.63 -3.94
CA ASP A 140 2.92 9.87 -4.88
C ASP A 140 3.09 9.25 -6.28
N THR A 141 4.18 8.50 -6.52
CA THR A 141 4.50 7.92 -7.82
C THR A 141 4.37 6.39 -7.87
N SER A 142 4.08 5.73 -6.75
CA SER A 142 3.88 4.29 -6.74
C SER A 142 2.42 3.94 -7.06
N PRO A 143 2.15 3.11 -8.09
CA PRO A 143 0.78 2.68 -8.44
C PRO A 143 0.05 1.95 -7.31
N ILE A 144 0.78 1.37 -6.35
CA ILE A 144 0.19 0.63 -5.22
C ILE A 144 -0.60 1.54 -4.28
N GLU A 145 -0.27 2.83 -4.19
CA GLU A 145 -1.01 3.81 -3.40
C GLU A 145 -2.47 3.90 -3.84
N HIS A 146 -2.73 3.84 -5.14
CA HIS A 146 -4.10 3.82 -5.64
C HIS A 146 -4.81 2.48 -5.36
N VAL A 147 -4.06 1.37 -5.33
CA VAL A 147 -4.60 0.06 -4.93
C VAL A 147 -5.02 0.09 -3.47
N TRP A 148 -4.22 0.70 -2.59
CA TRP A 148 -4.58 0.92 -1.19
C TRP A 148 -5.84 1.78 -1.05
N ASP A 149 -5.91 2.87 -1.81
CA ASP A 149 -7.08 3.75 -1.83
C ASP A 149 -8.36 3.04 -2.28
N ALA A 150 -8.26 2.20 -3.31
CA ALA A 150 -9.37 1.39 -3.80
C ALA A 150 -9.79 0.31 -2.79
N LEU A 151 -8.82 -0.35 -2.16
CA LEU A 151 -9.05 -1.36 -1.13
C LEU A 151 -9.76 -0.75 0.08
N ASP A 152 -9.29 0.40 0.59
CA ASP A 152 -9.91 1.13 1.69
C ASP A 152 -11.37 1.50 1.40
N ARG A 153 -11.65 1.95 0.16
CA ARG A 153 -13.03 2.25 -0.26
C ARG A 153 -13.93 1.02 -0.27
N ARG A 154 -13.43 -0.15 -0.66
CA ARG A 154 -14.20 -1.41 -0.67
C ARG A 154 -14.47 -1.91 0.73
N ILE A 155 -13.47 -1.93 1.60
CA ILE A 155 -13.60 -2.32 3.01
C ILE A 155 -14.70 -1.50 3.71
N ARG A 156 -14.80 -0.21 3.39
CA ARG A 156 -15.87 0.68 3.91
C ARG A 156 -17.26 0.38 3.40
N GLN A 157 -17.37 -0.26 2.24
CA GLN A 157 -18.63 -0.67 1.62
C GLN A 157 -19.04 -2.09 2.02
N CYS A 158 -18.17 -2.85 2.71
CA CYS A 158 -18.50 -4.17 3.23
C CYS A 158 -19.70 -4.10 4.18
N VAL A 159 -20.55 -5.12 4.09
CA VAL A 159 -21.72 -5.29 4.97
C VAL A 159 -21.64 -6.69 5.58
N PRO A 160 -21.40 -6.83 6.89
CA PRO A 160 -21.26 -5.76 7.89
C PRO A 160 -19.92 -5.02 7.80
N VAL A 161 -19.91 -3.76 8.27
CA VAL A 161 -18.67 -2.98 8.41
C VAL A 161 -17.80 -3.61 9.51
N PRO A 162 -16.48 -3.76 9.31
CA PRO A 162 -15.59 -4.29 10.34
C PRO A 162 -15.67 -3.50 11.64
N ALA A 163 -15.97 -4.19 12.74
CA ALA A 163 -16.14 -3.58 14.06
C ALA A 163 -14.98 -3.87 15.04
N ASN A 164 -14.05 -4.75 14.65
CA ASN A 164 -12.83 -5.04 15.40
C ASN A 164 -11.65 -5.35 14.46
N ILE A 165 -10.44 -5.42 15.03
CA ILE A 165 -9.20 -5.64 14.27
C ILE A 165 -9.22 -6.96 13.49
N GLU A 166 -9.75 -8.04 14.07
CA GLU A 166 -9.82 -9.34 13.40
C GLU A 166 -10.75 -9.28 12.18
N GLN A 167 -11.92 -8.67 12.33
CA GLN A 167 -12.83 -8.43 11.20
C GLN A 167 -12.21 -7.53 10.13
N LEU A 168 -11.39 -6.55 10.54
CA LEU A 168 -10.68 -5.68 9.61
C LEU A 168 -9.62 -6.47 8.83
N ARG A 169 -8.85 -7.34 9.49
CA ARG A 169 -7.89 -8.24 8.84
C ARG A 169 -8.57 -9.15 7.83
N THR A 170 -9.65 -9.82 8.22
CA THR A 170 -10.42 -10.68 7.32
C THR A 170 -10.96 -9.90 6.13
N ALA A 171 -11.55 -8.73 6.34
CA ALA A 171 -12.05 -7.90 5.24
C ALA A 171 -10.94 -7.45 4.28
N ILE A 172 -9.75 -7.12 4.78
CA ILE A 172 -8.59 -6.78 3.95
C ILE A 172 -8.18 -7.98 3.10
N GLU A 173 -8.02 -9.16 3.68
CA GLU A 173 -7.63 -10.38 2.94
C GLU A 173 -8.67 -10.78 1.87
N GLU A 174 -9.95 -10.72 2.23
CA GLU A 174 -11.07 -11.04 1.33
C GLU A 174 -11.14 -10.06 0.16
N GLU A 175 -11.09 -8.75 0.42
CA GLU A 175 -11.17 -7.71 -0.61
C GLU A 175 -9.92 -7.66 -1.49
N TRP A 176 -8.74 -7.93 -0.92
CA TRP A 176 -7.49 -8.06 -1.68
C TRP A 176 -7.57 -9.20 -2.69
N THR A 177 -8.04 -10.37 -2.25
CA THR A 177 -8.17 -11.56 -3.10
C THR A 177 -9.32 -11.42 -4.10
N THR A 178 -10.44 -10.84 -3.69
CA THR A 178 -11.62 -10.64 -4.56
C THR A 178 -11.36 -9.61 -5.64
N GLY A 179 -10.66 -8.53 -5.29
CA GLY A 179 -10.25 -7.49 -6.22
C GLY A 179 -9.36 -7.98 -7.34
N HIS A 180 -8.52 -8.98 -7.05
CA HIS A 180 -7.70 -9.67 -8.03
C HIS A 180 -8.55 -10.45 -9.04
N ASN A 181 -9.53 -11.22 -8.57
CA ASN A 181 -10.30 -12.14 -9.39
C ASN A 181 -11.34 -11.47 -10.30
N GLN A 182 -11.85 -10.29 -9.92
CA GLN A 182 -12.90 -9.64 -10.69
C GLN A 182 -12.37 -8.79 -11.85
N HIS A 183 -11.22 -8.13 -11.70
CA HIS A 183 -10.73 -7.14 -12.68
C HIS A 183 -9.19 -6.91 -12.62
N PRO A 184 -8.36 -7.91 -12.96
CA PRO A 184 -6.89 -7.78 -12.94
C PRO A 184 -6.35 -6.78 -13.98
N ASP A 185 -7.17 -6.34 -14.93
CA ASP A 185 -6.79 -5.35 -15.94
C ASP A 185 -7.40 -3.95 -15.69
N GLN A 186 -8.53 -3.80 -14.99
CA GLN A 186 -9.23 -2.51 -14.89
C GLN A 186 -8.77 -1.61 -13.73
N LEU A 187 -8.29 -2.16 -12.60
CA LEU A 187 -7.57 -1.35 -11.61
C LEU A 187 -6.24 -0.86 -12.20
N TYR A 188 -5.57 -1.72 -12.96
CA TYR A 188 -4.15 -1.58 -13.30
C TYR A 188 -3.90 -0.84 -14.62
N ALA A 189 -4.73 -1.04 -15.66
CA ALA A 189 -4.52 -0.39 -16.97
C ALA A 189 -4.95 1.08 -17.00
N LYS A 190 -5.90 1.48 -16.16
CA LYS A 190 -6.36 2.88 -16.10
C LYS A 190 -5.40 3.73 -15.28
N GLU A 191 -4.89 3.21 -14.17
CA GLU A 191 -4.10 4.01 -13.22
C GLU A 191 -2.61 4.06 -13.57
N MET A 192 -2.00 2.95 -14.04
CA MET A 192 -0.61 2.98 -14.58
C MET A 192 -0.48 3.83 -15.86
N CYS A 193 -1.59 4.07 -16.56
CA CYS A 193 -1.62 4.92 -17.76
C CYS A 193 -1.94 6.40 -17.43
N CYS A 194 -2.57 6.68 -16.28
CA CYS A 194 -3.01 8.02 -15.88
C CYS A 194 -2.03 8.78 -14.96
N THR A 195 -1.05 8.11 -14.33
CA THR A 195 0.05 8.78 -13.61
C THR A 195 1.20 9.25 -14.52
N ALA A 196 0.98 9.29 -15.84
CA ALA A 196 1.99 9.56 -16.86
C ALA A 196 1.65 10.74 -17.79
#